data_AF-A0A0E9N2A8-F1
#
_entry.id   AF-A0A0E9N2A8-F1
#
_cell.length_a   1.000
_cell.length_b   1.000
_cell.length_c   1.000
_cell.angle_alpha   90.00
_cell.angle_beta   90.00
_cell.angle_gamma   90.00
#
_symmetry.space_group_name_H-M   'P 1'
#
loop_
_entity.id
_entity.type
_entity.pdbx_description
1 polymer ?
#
loop_
_entity_poly.entity_id
_entity_poly.type
_entity_poly.pdbx_seq_one_letter_code
_entity_poly.pdbx_strand_id
1 'polypeptide(L)'
;MKKLIVDFSGTIQKASKYGVLGEVQVNSPYGVQNAVLPGTSIKAIRFETRSTDTAIYGGVRSEIVVNAPVKDATAFNPWFAFKFYIPSAEWDGGTKECIFPFQFHDKSLADGGEKASPNFALEILNKRFRVATRWSTADYNTASNRKEKWTDIGPAPMDQVVDLVGYYLPRTDGTGVQKLWFNGKEVFNLVGANAFVGSYYDYLKVGNYNWNRVLKCVGFIGGPLIVGDSAETYESMYAALQPASPQPVPNKAPVVTLTDQNVVTTFATLSASVVDPDGKIVSTQWRQVSGPNVALIGSLQSAVTGISGLVTGQYVFECTATDDKGAQTAGKCTVDVDIPVPAKKVVFEGRMFDDGTWEKL
;
A
#
# COMPACT_ATOMS: atom_id res chain seq x y z
N MET A 1 8.52 11.83 4.53
CA MET A 1 7.13 11.32 4.55
C MET A 1 6.23 12.40 5.11
N LYS A 2 5.13 12.74 4.43
CA LYS A 2 4.18 13.85 4.74
C LYS A 2 2.98 13.44 5.61
N LYS A 3 2.91 12.15 5.98
CA LYS A 3 1.82 11.53 6.75
C LYS A 3 2.37 10.73 7.92
N LEU A 4 1.67 10.77 9.04
CA LEU A 4 1.70 9.72 10.06
C LEU A 4 0.70 8.64 9.63
N ILE A 5 1.13 7.38 9.61
CA ILE A 5 0.27 6.22 9.33
C ILE A 5 0.42 5.26 10.50
N VAL A 6 -0.68 4.99 11.20
CA VAL A 6 -0.73 4.02 12.28
C VAL A 6 -1.50 2.81 11.79
N ASP A 7 -0.79 1.70 11.62
CA ASP A 7 -1.40 0.39 11.39
C ASP A 7 -1.62 -0.29 12.75
N PHE A 8 -2.84 -0.73 13.02
CA PHE A 8 -3.22 -1.40 14.27
C PHE A 8 -2.71 -2.86 14.34
N SER A 9 -1.55 -3.15 13.72
CA SER A 9 -1.06 -4.50 13.46
C SER A 9 -0.14 -5.13 14.51
N GLY A 10 0.30 -4.36 15.51
CA GLY A 10 1.11 -4.83 16.64
C GLY A 10 1.98 -3.70 17.20
N THR A 11 2.10 -3.64 18.53
CA THR A 11 2.78 -2.62 19.36
C THR A 11 2.89 -1.25 18.73
N ILE A 12 1.86 -0.39 18.88
CA ILE A 12 1.90 1.10 18.70
C ILE A 12 3.25 1.58 18.14
N GLN A 13 3.51 1.32 16.83
CA GLN A 13 4.90 1.39 16.37
C GLN A 13 5.30 2.84 16.13
N LYS A 14 6.32 3.23 16.91
CA LYS A 14 7.27 4.34 16.79
C LYS A 14 7.08 5.33 15.63
N ALA A 15 6.74 6.55 16.06
CA ALA A 15 7.32 7.84 15.67
C ALA A 15 7.73 8.04 14.21
N SER A 16 6.94 8.85 13.51
CA SER A 16 7.48 9.73 12.47
C SER A 16 7.75 11.12 13.07
N LYS A 17 8.48 11.99 12.35
CA LYS A 17 8.67 13.41 12.69
C LYS A 17 7.35 14.18 12.87
N TYR A 18 6.20 13.59 12.52
CA TYR A 18 4.87 14.18 12.43
C TYR A 18 3.85 13.58 13.42
N GLY A 19 4.31 12.91 14.48
CA GLY A 19 3.49 12.47 15.59
C GLY A 19 3.84 11.08 16.11
N VAL A 20 3.62 10.87 17.40
CA VAL A 20 3.61 9.56 18.08
C VAL A 20 2.16 9.32 18.49
N LEU A 21 1.68 8.07 18.52
CA LEU A 21 0.50 7.78 19.34
C LEU A 21 0.79 8.25 20.77
N GLY A 22 -0.05 9.13 21.27
CA GLY A 22 0.07 9.74 22.58
C GLY A 22 -0.48 8.82 23.67
N GLU A 23 -1.05 9.46 24.69
CA GLU A 23 -1.68 8.80 25.82
C GLU A 23 -2.93 8.00 25.40
N VAL A 24 -3.10 6.81 25.96
CA VAL A 24 -4.37 6.08 25.94
C VAL A 24 -5.15 6.47 27.19
N GLN A 25 -6.28 7.16 27.01
CA GLN A 25 -7.15 7.58 28.09
C GLN A 25 -8.30 6.59 28.24
N VAL A 26 -8.28 5.79 29.30
CA VAL A 26 -9.21 4.67 29.48
C VAL A 26 -9.68 4.57 30.93
N ASN A 27 -10.99 4.41 31.12
CA ASN A 27 -11.60 4.29 32.45
C ASN A 27 -11.71 2.85 32.96
N SER A 28 -11.57 1.87 32.07
CA SER A 28 -11.84 0.46 32.38
C SER A 28 -10.91 -0.48 31.59
N PRO A 29 -10.57 -1.68 32.11
CA PRO A 29 -9.68 -2.61 31.40
C PRO A 29 -10.20 -3.09 30.03
N TYR A 30 -11.50 -2.98 29.78
CA TYR A 30 -12.12 -3.33 28.49
C TYR A 30 -12.28 -2.15 27.53
N GLY A 31 -11.99 -0.93 27.99
CA GLY A 31 -12.33 0.27 27.24
C GLY A 31 -11.59 0.39 25.92
N VAL A 32 -10.38 -0.18 25.80
CA VAL A 32 -9.60 -0.23 24.56
C VAL A 32 -9.10 -1.65 24.35
N GLN A 33 -9.47 -2.29 23.23
CA GLN A 33 -9.11 -3.67 22.91
C GLN A 33 -8.69 -3.80 21.45
N ASN A 34 -7.71 -4.66 21.16
CA ASN A 34 -7.42 -5.08 19.80
C ASN A 34 -8.62 -5.85 19.22
N ALA A 35 -8.93 -5.60 17.96
CA ALA A 35 -10.07 -6.19 17.27
C ALA A 35 -9.83 -6.28 15.76
N VAL A 36 -10.86 -6.71 15.05
CA VAL A 36 -10.98 -6.67 13.59
C VAL A 36 -12.29 -5.95 13.28
N LEU A 37 -12.32 -5.10 12.25
CA LEU A 37 -13.58 -4.49 11.82
C LEU A 37 -14.58 -5.59 11.44
N PRO A 38 -15.80 -5.58 11.99
CA PRO A 38 -16.79 -6.63 11.72
C PRO A 38 -17.00 -6.88 10.23
N GLY A 39 -17.01 -8.15 9.83
CA GLY A 39 -17.19 -8.57 8.44
C GLY A 39 -15.98 -8.39 7.53
N THR A 40 -14.79 -8.09 8.07
CA THR A 40 -13.57 -7.86 7.28
C THR A 40 -12.36 -8.60 7.87
N SER A 41 -11.19 -8.48 7.21
CA SER A 41 -9.88 -8.84 7.76
C SER A 41 -9.09 -7.62 8.27
N ILE A 42 -9.71 -6.44 8.30
CA ILE A 42 -9.05 -5.18 8.62
C ILE A 42 -8.87 -5.08 10.13
N LYS A 43 -7.62 -4.97 10.59
CA LYS A 43 -7.28 -4.79 12.00
C LYS A 43 -7.85 -3.47 12.54
N ALA A 44 -8.30 -3.50 13.78
CA ALA A 44 -9.01 -2.42 14.42
C ALA A 44 -8.72 -2.33 15.92
N ILE A 45 -9.11 -1.21 16.50
CA ILE A 45 -9.24 -1.02 17.94
C ILE A 45 -10.73 -0.88 18.25
N ARG A 46 -11.20 -1.66 19.22
CA ARG A 46 -12.53 -1.55 19.80
C ARG A 46 -12.46 -0.61 20.99
N PHE A 47 -13.34 0.38 20.99
CA PHE A 47 -13.54 1.33 22.08
C PHE A 47 -14.86 1.05 22.77
N GLU A 48 -14.86 0.99 24.09
CA GLU A 48 -16.08 0.78 24.88
C GLU A 48 -16.11 1.71 26.09
N THR A 49 -17.25 2.37 26.28
CA THR A 49 -17.54 3.07 27.54
C THR A 49 -18.89 2.65 28.06
N ARG A 50 -19.03 2.61 29.39
CA ARG A 50 -20.31 2.34 30.07
C ARG A 50 -20.63 3.47 31.03
N SER A 51 -21.92 3.70 31.27
CA SER A 51 -22.37 4.73 32.23
C SER A 51 -21.82 4.50 33.64
N THR A 52 -21.55 3.24 34.01
CA THR A 52 -21.04 2.82 35.32
C THR A 52 -19.53 3.00 35.48
N ASP A 53 -18.78 3.30 34.43
CA ASP A 53 -17.32 3.44 34.51
C ASP A 53 -16.94 4.65 35.39
N THR A 54 -15.92 4.52 36.23
CA THR A 54 -15.44 5.63 37.07
C THR A 54 -14.86 6.72 36.18
N ALA A 55 -15.40 7.95 36.22
CA ALA A 55 -14.94 9.04 35.36
C ALA A 55 -13.51 9.50 35.69
N ILE A 56 -12.79 9.94 34.65
CA ILE A 56 -11.48 10.62 34.74
C ILE A 56 -11.59 11.94 34.00
N TYR A 57 -10.92 12.98 34.50
CA TYR A 57 -10.96 14.34 33.95
C TYR A 57 -12.38 14.83 33.60
N GLY A 58 -13.37 14.55 34.48
CA GLY A 58 -14.75 15.02 34.31
C GLY A 58 -15.68 14.17 33.43
N GLY A 59 -15.24 13.03 32.88
CA GLY A 59 -16.13 12.15 32.11
C GLY A 59 -15.63 10.73 31.90
N VAL A 60 -16.44 9.89 31.24
CA VAL A 60 -16.06 8.51 30.87
C VAL A 60 -15.52 8.54 29.45
N ARG A 61 -14.36 7.93 29.21
CA ARG A 61 -13.65 7.91 27.95
C ARG A 61 -12.95 6.59 27.68
N SER A 62 -12.78 6.32 26.41
CA SER A 62 -11.88 5.32 25.88
C SER A 62 -11.37 5.87 24.59
N GLU A 63 -10.25 6.57 24.66
CA GLU A 63 -9.71 7.37 23.58
C GLU A 63 -8.20 7.20 23.47
N ILE A 64 -7.70 7.37 22.26
CA ILE A 64 -6.28 7.46 21.97
C ILE A 64 -5.99 8.88 21.51
N VAL A 65 -5.07 9.55 22.20
CA VAL A 65 -4.54 10.83 21.78
C VAL A 65 -3.59 10.61 20.61
N VAL A 66 -3.77 11.35 19.53
CA VAL A 66 -2.86 11.38 18.39
C VAL A 66 -2.10 12.68 18.45
N ASN A 67 -0.79 12.62 18.67
CA ASN A 67 0.00 13.85 18.78
C ASN A 67 -0.10 14.67 17.50
N ALA A 68 -0.31 15.97 17.67
CA ALA A 68 -0.35 16.92 16.57
C ALA A 68 0.93 16.86 15.74
N PRO A 69 0.83 16.88 14.39
CA PRO A 69 2.00 16.91 13.52
C PRO A 69 2.81 18.21 13.66
N VAL A 70 2.14 19.28 14.10
CA VAL A 70 2.70 20.61 14.32
C VAL A 70 2.15 21.15 15.64
N LYS A 71 3.03 21.58 16.55
CA LYS A 71 2.65 22.21 17.83
C LYS A 71 2.64 23.73 17.72
N ASP A 72 1.91 24.24 16.73
CA ASP A 72 1.74 25.66 16.44
C ASP A 72 0.36 25.85 15.78
N ALA A 73 -0.54 26.55 16.46
CA ALA A 73 -1.91 26.79 16.02
C ALA A 73 -1.99 27.54 14.69
N THR A 74 -0.99 28.34 14.33
CA THR A 74 -0.99 29.10 13.07
C THR A 74 -0.70 28.23 11.85
N ALA A 75 0.03 27.14 12.06
CA ALA A 75 0.48 26.19 11.05
C ALA A 75 -0.21 24.81 11.13
N PHE A 76 -1.04 24.59 12.16
CA PHE A 76 -1.79 23.35 12.31
C PHE A 76 -2.99 23.33 11.36
N ASN A 77 -2.99 22.39 10.42
CA ASN A 77 -4.10 22.19 9.48
C ASN A 77 -4.18 20.74 8.96
N PRO A 78 -4.43 19.76 9.83
CA PRO A 78 -4.30 18.36 9.47
C PRO A 78 -5.41 17.89 8.54
N TRP A 79 -5.01 17.01 7.63
CA TRP A 79 -5.90 15.98 7.11
C TRP A 79 -5.90 14.78 8.05
N PHE A 80 -7.03 14.09 8.17
CA PHE A 80 -7.11 12.84 8.91
C PHE A 80 -8.01 11.83 8.20
N ALA A 81 -7.67 10.55 8.29
CA ALA A 81 -8.47 9.50 7.68
C ALA A 81 -8.34 8.19 8.45
N PHE A 82 -9.44 7.45 8.56
CA PHE A 82 -9.49 6.11 9.14
C PHE A 82 -10.84 5.47 8.79
N LYS A 83 -10.98 4.16 9.01
CA LYS A 83 -12.29 3.49 8.91
C LYS A 83 -12.92 3.39 10.30
N PHE A 84 -14.24 3.46 10.39
CA PHE A 84 -14.95 3.17 11.63
C PHE A 84 -16.14 2.23 11.42
N TYR A 85 -16.61 1.63 12.51
CA TYR A 85 -17.81 0.80 12.55
C TYR A 85 -18.53 0.98 13.89
N ILE A 86 -19.86 1.04 13.88
CA ILE A 86 -20.66 1.14 15.10
C ILE A 86 -21.66 -0.03 15.15
N PRO A 87 -21.51 -1.00 16.07
CA PRO A 87 -22.49 -2.07 16.26
C PRO A 87 -23.78 -1.52 16.87
N SER A 88 -24.90 -1.58 16.15
CA SER A 88 -26.18 -1.10 16.70
C SER A 88 -26.62 -1.87 17.95
N ALA A 89 -26.27 -3.15 18.03
CA ALA A 89 -26.56 -4.04 19.15
C ALA A 89 -25.75 -3.72 20.43
N GLU A 90 -24.69 -2.92 20.31
CA GLU A 90 -23.85 -2.52 21.46
C GLU A 90 -23.81 -0.99 21.64
N TRP A 91 -24.74 -0.27 21.01
CA TRP A 91 -24.88 1.18 21.13
C TRP A 91 -26.25 1.55 21.71
N ASP A 92 -26.28 1.82 23.01
CA ASP A 92 -27.50 2.20 23.73
C ASP A 92 -27.83 3.71 23.59
N GLY A 93 -26.99 4.47 22.90
CA GLY A 93 -27.06 5.94 22.76
C GLY A 93 -28.15 6.42 21.81
N GLY A 94 -29.41 6.21 22.19
CA GLY A 94 -30.57 6.92 21.66
C GLY A 94 -30.67 8.31 22.27
N THR A 95 -31.05 8.45 23.54
CA THR A 95 -31.49 9.74 24.09
C THR A 95 -30.38 10.64 24.65
N LYS A 96 -29.14 10.16 24.68
CA LYS A 96 -27.98 10.85 25.27
C LYS A 96 -26.85 10.91 24.26
N GLU A 97 -26.08 12.00 24.33
CA GLU A 97 -24.96 12.27 23.44
C GLU A 97 -23.68 11.54 23.89
N CYS A 98 -22.89 11.08 22.92
CA CYS A 98 -21.54 10.60 23.10
C CYS A 98 -20.71 10.99 21.87
N ILE A 99 -19.44 11.36 22.08
CA ILE A 99 -18.50 11.59 20.97
C ILE A 99 -17.97 10.25 20.48
N PHE A 100 -18.08 10.04 19.17
CA PHE A 100 -17.45 8.99 18.39
C PHE A 100 -17.54 9.35 16.90
N PRO A 101 -16.51 9.09 16.07
CA PRO A 101 -15.26 8.40 16.38
C PRO A 101 -14.10 9.33 16.76
N PHE A 102 -14.28 10.65 16.72
CA PHE A 102 -13.18 11.58 16.98
C PHE A 102 -13.60 12.90 17.62
N GLN A 103 -12.61 13.56 18.21
CA GLN A 103 -12.66 14.97 18.56
C GLN A 103 -11.28 15.62 18.36
N PHE A 104 -11.26 16.90 17.99
CA PHE A 104 -10.11 17.78 18.18
C PHE A 104 -10.32 18.59 19.44
N HIS A 105 -9.27 18.64 20.23
CA HIS A 105 -9.21 19.39 21.46
C HIS A 105 -8.09 20.42 21.38
N ASP A 106 -8.31 21.58 22.00
CA ASP A 106 -7.30 22.61 22.08
C ASP A 106 -6.31 22.33 23.22
N LYS A 107 -5.09 22.88 23.08
CA LYS A 107 -4.08 22.86 24.14
C LYS A 107 -3.63 24.28 24.46
N SER A 108 -3.55 24.61 25.73
CA SER A 108 -3.10 25.90 26.26
C SER A 108 -1.58 26.03 26.36
N LEU A 109 -1.05 27.23 26.09
CA LEU A 109 0.34 27.60 26.37
C LEU A 109 0.61 27.85 27.87
N ALA A 110 -0.38 28.34 28.61
CA ALA A 110 -0.17 28.95 29.94
C ALA A 110 -0.02 27.93 31.08
N ASP A 111 -0.67 26.77 30.96
CA ASP A 111 -0.71 25.71 31.98
C ASP A 111 -0.47 24.32 31.39
N GLY A 112 -0.30 24.21 30.07
CA GLY A 112 -0.15 22.94 29.35
C GLY A 112 -1.42 22.07 29.34
N GLY A 113 -2.54 22.59 29.86
CA GLY A 113 -3.82 21.89 30.02
C GLY A 113 -4.79 22.08 28.86
N GLU A 114 -5.92 21.38 28.95
CA GLU A 114 -7.11 21.58 28.12
C GLU A 114 -7.78 22.89 28.53
N LYS A 115 -7.95 23.81 27.59
CA LYS A 115 -8.47 25.16 27.86
C LYS A 115 -9.99 25.18 27.81
N ALA A 116 -10.59 24.51 26.81
CA ALA A 116 -12.03 24.55 26.56
C ALA A 116 -12.61 23.17 26.22
N SER A 117 -13.86 23.11 25.76
CA SER A 117 -14.46 21.88 25.22
C SER A 117 -13.96 21.63 23.79
N PRO A 118 -14.00 20.39 23.26
CA PRO A 118 -13.51 20.09 21.91
C PRO A 118 -14.17 20.96 20.85
N ASN A 119 -13.35 21.62 20.03
CA ASN A 119 -13.79 22.58 19.00
C ASN A 119 -14.21 21.95 17.68
N PHE A 120 -13.87 20.69 17.47
CA PHE A 120 -14.39 19.89 16.36
C PHE A 120 -14.64 18.46 16.83
N ALA A 121 -15.90 18.06 16.97
CA ALA A 121 -16.21 16.69 17.39
C ALA A 121 -17.37 16.11 16.60
N LEU A 122 -17.34 14.79 16.37
CA LEU A 122 -18.50 14.06 15.89
C LEU A 122 -19.25 13.44 17.07
N GLU A 123 -20.51 13.82 17.21
CA GLU A 123 -21.38 13.38 18.30
C GLU A 123 -22.49 12.49 17.75
N ILE A 124 -22.83 11.43 18.49
CA ILE A 124 -24.00 10.59 18.24
C ILE A 124 -25.07 10.94 19.26
N LEU A 125 -26.23 11.37 18.77
CA LEU A 125 -27.44 11.61 19.56
C LEU A 125 -28.64 11.13 18.76
N ASN A 126 -29.54 10.38 19.38
CA ASN A 126 -30.72 9.77 18.77
C ASN A 126 -30.37 8.93 17.54
N LYS A 127 -29.24 8.19 17.60
CA LYS A 127 -28.67 7.44 16.47
C LYS A 127 -28.45 8.30 15.21
N ARG A 128 -28.29 9.61 15.38
CA ARG A 128 -27.92 10.57 14.34
C ARG A 128 -26.56 11.14 14.65
N PHE A 129 -25.80 11.42 13.60
CA PHE A 129 -24.58 12.17 13.73
C PHE A 129 -24.86 13.66 13.67
N ARG A 130 -24.18 14.40 14.55
CA ARG A 130 -24.05 15.84 14.45
C ARG A 130 -22.61 16.26 14.66
N VAL A 131 -22.16 17.24 13.90
CA VAL A 131 -20.87 17.87 14.09
C VAL A 131 -21.02 19.00 15.10
N ALA A 132 -20.24 18.96 16.17
CA ALA A 132 -20.11 20.06 17.11
C ALA A 132 -18.89 20.92 16.76
N THR A 133 -19.16 22.18 16.44
CA THR A 133 -18.15 23.21 16.17
C THR A 133 -18.18 24.21 17.32
N ARG A 134 -17.05 24.43 17.98
CA ARG A 134 -16.93 25.39 19.09
C ARG A 134 -15.79 26.34 18.84
N TRP A 135 -15.95 27.60 19.24
CA TRP A 135 -14.91 28.62 19.06
C TRP A 135 -15.04 29.74 20.07
N SER A 136 -14.00 30.56 20.18
CA SER A 136 -14.04 31.79 20.95
C SER A 136 -13.34 32.90 20.19
N THR A 137 -13.89 34.12 20.25
CA THR A 137 -13.27 35.32 19.67
C THR A 137 -12.53 36.17 20.72
N ALA A 138 -12.49 35.75 21.98
CA ALA A 138 -11.63 36.33 23.02
C ALA A 138 -10.81 35.23 23.71
N ASP A 139 -9.71 35.58 24.38
CA ASP A 139 -8.94 34.58 25.12
C ASP A 139 -9.81 33.98 26.23
N TYR A 140 -10.09 32.70 26.08
CA TYR A 140 -11.01 31.93 26.90
C TYR A 140 -10.63 31.95 28.39
N ASN A 141 -9.33 32.12 28.71
CA ASN A 141 -8.84 32.22 30.10
C ASN A 141 -9.17 33.56 30.77
N THR A 142 -9.50 34.58 29.98
CA THR A 142 -9.71 35.96 30.46
C THR A 142 -11.16 36.43 30.34
N ALA A 143 -11.95 35.81 29.46
CA ALA A 143 -13.38 36.05 29.31
C ALA A 143 -14.08 34.81 28.74
N SER A 144 -15.10 34.28 29.43
CA SER A 144 -15.89 33.16 28.90
C SER A 144 -16.91 33.66 27.88
N ASN A 145 -16.58 33.54 26.59
CA ASN A 145 -17.43 33.92 25.46
C ASN A 145 -17.50 32.83 24.37
N ARG A 146 -17.42 31.55 24.78
CA ARG A 146 -17.53 30.40 23.87
C ARG A 146 -18.82 30.46 23.06
N LYS A 147 -18.67 30.21 21.77
CA LYS A 147 -19.75 29.99 20.81
C LYS A 147 -19.74 28.53 20.38
N GLU A 148 -20.93 28.00 20.13
CA GLU A 148 -21.12 26.60 19.75
C GLU A 148 -22.16 26.50 18.64
N LYS A 149 -21.96 25.55 17.72
CA LYS A 149 -22.89 25.20 16.67
C LYS A 149 -22.91 23.69 16.50
N TRP A 150 -24.11 23.12 16.51
CA TRP A 150 -24.33 21.72 16.14
C TRP A 150 -24.95 21.66 14.76
N THR A 151 -24.39 20.83 13.88
CA THR A 151 -24.92 20.59 12.54
C THR A 151 -25.26 19.11 12.43
N ASP A 152 -26.55 18.78 12.32
CA ASP A 152 -27.00 17.42 12.02
C ASP A 152 -26.56 17.03 10.60
N ILE A 153 -25.87 15.89 10.47
CA ILE A 153 -25.36 15.38 9.19
C ILE A 153 -26.04 14.08 8.74
N GLY A 154 -27.12 13.69 9.41
CA GLY A 154 -27.93 12.51 9.07
C GLY A 154 -27.88 11.38 10.10
N PRO A 155 -28.58 10.26 9.80
CA PRO A 155 -28.49 9.04 10.58
C PRO A 155 -27.04 8.54 10.72
N ALA A 156 -26.68 8.04 11.89
CA ALA A 156 -25.40 7.37 12.09
C ALA A 156 -25.39 6.06 11.28
N PRO A 157 -24.33 5.77 10.51
CA PRO A 157 -24.19 4.59 9.67
C PRO A 157 -23.82 3.37 10.53
N MET A 158 -24.79 2.88 11.31
CA MET A 158 -24.64 1.68 12.13
C MET A 158 -24.47 0.43 11.25
N ASP A 159 -23.79 -0.57 11.79
CA ASP A 159 -23.60 -1.91 11.21
C ASP A 159 -22.98 -1.96 9.81
N GLN A 160 -22.16 -0.96 9.48
CA GLN A 160 -21.38 -0.92 8.25
C GLN A 160 -20.02 -0.29 8.51
N VAL A 161 -19.03 -0.71 7.72
CA VAL A 161 -17.71 -0.08 7.72
C VAL A 161 -17.80 1.21 6.94
N VAL A 162 -17.28 2.29 7.52
CA VAL A 162 -17.29 3.63 6.91
C VAL A 162 -15.88 4.17 6.80
N ASP A 163 -15.53 4.61 5.60
CA ASP A 163 -14.32 5.37 5.32
C ASP A 163 -14.56 6.83 5.69
N LEU A 164 -13.86 7.30 6.71
CA LEU A 164 -13.88 8.70 7.14
C LEU A 164 -12.63 9.40 6.60
N VAL A 165 -12.83 10.50 5.89
CA VAL A 165 -11.79 11.49 5.62
C VAL A 165 -12.24 12.82 6.21
N GLY A 166 -11.34 13.54 6.85
CA GLY A 166 -11.60 14.85 7.39
C GLY A 166 -10.46 15.83 7.14
N TYR A 167 -10.83 17.10 7.07
CA TYR A 167 -9.90 18.22 6.97
C TYR A 167 -10.25 19.24 8.04
N TYR A 168 -9.23 19.74 8.72
CA TYR A 168 -9.40 20.71 9.78
C TYR A 168 -8.36 21.83 9.69
N LEU A 169 -8.85 23.07 9.59
CA LEU A 169 -8.08 24.31 9.67
C LEU A 169 -8.66 25.16 10.82
N PRO A 170 -8.07 25.13 12.03
CA PRO A 170 -8.46 26.01 13.14
C PRO A 170 -8.17 27.48 12.84
N ARG A 171 -9.19 28.34 12.88
CA ARG A 171 -9.03 29.80 12.87
C ARG A 171 -10.09 30.47 13.74
N THR A 172 -9.73 31.62 14.29
CA THR A 172 -10.58 32.46 15.14
C THR A 172 -11.18 33.64 14.37
N ASP A 173 -10.65 33.95 13.19
CA ASP A 173 -10.94 35.14 12.38
C ASP A 173 -12.05 34.94 11.32
N GLY A 174 -12.69 33.75 11.30
CA GLY A 174 -13.71 33.42 10.32
C GLY A 174 -13.20 32.66 9.09
N THR A 175 -11.89 32.47 8.93
CA THR A 175 -11.31 31.77 7.76
C THR A 175 -11.07 30.27 7.99
N GLY A 176 -11.52 29.73 9.12
CA GLY A 176 -11.33 28.34 9.50
C GLY A 176 -12.16 27.41 8.64
N VAL A 177 -11.72 26.15 8.52
CA VAL A 177 -12.39 25.13 7.72
C VAL A 177 -12.54 23.85 8.52
N GLN A 178 -13.72 23.24 8.46
CA GLN A 178 -13.96 21.87 8.92
C GLN A 178 -14.72 21.13 7.82
N LYS A 179 -14.20 20.00 7.37
CA LYS A 179 -14.86 19.15 6.36
C LYS A 179 -14.81 17.68 6.74
N LEU A 180 -15.85 16.95 6.37
CA LEU A 180 -15.93 15.50 6.52
C LEU A 180 -16.49 14.85 5.26
N TRP A 181 -15.92 13.71 4.92
CA TRP A 181 -16.41 12.80 3.88
C TRP A 181 -16.61 11.42 4.46
N PHE A 182 -17.73 10.80 4.15
CA PHE A 182 -18.00 9.39 4.41
C PHE A 182 -18.14 8.63 3.08
N ASN A 183 -17.38 7.55 2.92
CA ASN A 183 -17.48 6.65 1.76
C ASN A 183 -17.47 7.38 0.41
N GLY A 184 -16.54 8.33 0.23
CA GLY A 184 -16.48 9.08 -1.03
C GLY A 184 -17.26 10.40 -1.07
N LYS A 185 -18.22 10.59 -0.16
CA LYS A 185 -19.21 11.68 -0.23
C LYS A 185 -18.97 12.73 0.85
N GLU A 186 -18.93 14.01 0.47
CA GLU A 186 -18.90 15.13 1.43
C GLU A 186 -20.20 15.14 2.24
N VAL A 187 -20.09 15.06 3.57
CA VAL A 187 -21.21 15.05 4.51
C VAL A 187 -21.24 16.28 5.41
N PHE A 188 -20.13 17.02 5.50
CA PHE A 188 -20.03 18.25 6.26
C PHE A 188 -19.00 19.19 5.65
N ASN A 189 -19.33 20.48 5.60
CA ASN A 189 -18.46 21.54 5.11
C ASN A 189 -18.81 22.85 5.79
N LEU A 190 -17.90 23.35 6.61
CA LEU A 190 -17.99 24.61 7.31
C LEU A 190 -16.78 25.47 6.97
N VAL A 191 -17.06 26.73 6.60
CA VAL A 191 -16.09 27.83 6.57
C VAL A 191 -16.53 28.84 7.62
N GLY A 192 -15.65 29.17 8.55
CA GLY A 192 -15.97 30.05 9.68
C GLY A 192 -15.00 29.93 10.84
N ALA A 193 -15.24 30.71 11.90
CA ALA A 193 -14.47 30.60 13.13
C ALA A 193 -14.78 29.27 13.82
N ASN A 194 -13.74 28.54 14.19
CA ASN A 194 -13.83 27.16 14.66
C ASN A 194 -12.71 26.79 15.66
N ALA A 195 -12.02 27.79 16.22
CA ALA A 195 -10.94 27.63 17.18
C ALA A 195 -11.04 28.62 18.33
N PHE A 196 -10.25 28.41 19.38
CA PHE A 196 -10.21 29.30 20.54
C PHE A 196 -9.02 30.27 20.44
N VAL A 197 -9.27 31.56 20.65
CA VAL A 197 -8.18 32.54 20.80
C VAL A 197 -7.32 32.12 22.01
N GLY A 198 -6.01 32.13 21.82
CA GLY A 198 -5.04 31.71 22.83
C GLY A 198 -4.79 30.19 22.89
N SER A 199 -5.34 29.39 21.97
CA SER A 199 -4.90 28.00 21.76
C SER A 199 -3.45 27.98 21.29
N TYR A 200 -2.65 27.06 21.84
CA TYR A 200 -1.28 26.81 21.40
C TYR A 200 -1.26 25.96 20.13
N TYR A 201 -2.02 24.87 20.13
CA TYR A 201 -2.27 23.98 19.00
C TYR A 201 -3.44 23.07 19.36
N ASP A 202 -4.11 22.53 18.35
CA ASP A 202 -5.16 21.54 18.53
C ASP A 202 -4.60 20.14 18.29
N TYR A 203 -5.24 19.11 18.83
CA TYR A 203 -4.80 17.73 18.67
C TYR A 203 -5.97 16.78 18.55
N LEU A 204 -5.77 15.70 17.80
CA LEU A 204 -6.79 14.70 17.51
C LEU A 204 -6.86 13.68 18.66
N LYS A 205 -8.07 13.33 19.07
CA LYS A 205 -8.39 12.13 19.83
C LYS A 205 -9.34 11.27 19.00
N VAL A 206 -9.13 9.96 19.04
CA VAL A 206 -10.02 8.99 18.41
C VAL A 206 -10.54 8.00 19.47
N GLY A 207 -11.81 7.62 19.37
CA GLY A 207 -12.48 6.74 20.32
C GLY A 207 -13.79 7.32 20.86
N ASN A 208 -14.15 6.90 22.07
CA ASN A 208 -15.40 7.25 22.74
C ASN A 208 -15.17 8.27 23.85
N TYR A 209 -15.94 9.36 23.86
CA TYR A 209 -16.08 10.21 25.04
C TYR A 209 -17.56 10.34 25.43
N ASN A 210 -17.89 9.79 26.60
CA ASN A 210 -19.23 9.57 27.13
C ASN A 210 -19.44 10.36 28.44
N TRP A 211 -19.39 11.69 28.35
CA TRP A 211 -19.65 12.56 29.51
C TRP A 211 -21.11 12.50 29.98
N ASN A 212 -22.05 12.25 29.06
CA ASN A 212 -23.48 12.24 29.36
C ASN A 212 -23.98 10.88 29.94
N ARG A 213 -23.06 9.93 30.19
CA ARG A 213 -23.36 8.64 30.81
C ARG A 213 -24.41 7.86 30.01
N VAL A 214 -24.23 7.76 28.69
CA VAL A 214 -24.88 6.76 27.85
C VAL A 214 -24.58 5.38 28.43
N LEU A 215 -25.59 4.49 28.47
CA LEU A 215 -25.48 3.18 29.13
C LEU A 215 -24.30 2.38 28.59
N LYS A 216 -24.19 2.28 27.27
CA LYS A 216 -23.09 1.63 26.56
C LYS A 216 -22.85 2.31 25.22
N CYS A 217 -21.59 2.67 24.95
CA CYS A 217 -21.13 3.13 23.64
C CYS A 217 -19.98 2.23 23.20
N VAL A 218 -20.15 1.57 22.06
CA VAL A 218 -19.11 0.74 21.43
C VAL A 218 -18.86 1.21 20.02
N GLY A 219 -17.60 1.40 19.68
CA GLY A 219 -17.21 1.76 18.31
C GLY A 219 -15.86 1.16 17.98
N PHE A 220 -15.63 0.90 16.69
CA PHE A 220 -14.37 0.37 16.20
C PHE A 220 -13.74 1.40 15.28
N ILE A 221 -12.41 1.53 15.36
CA ILE A 221 -11.61 2.27 14.38
C ILE A 221 -10.60 1.31 13.79
N GLY A 222 -10.54 1.20 12.47
CA GLY A 222 -9.69 0.24 11.77
C GLY A 222 -9.12 0.76 10.46
N GLY A 223 -8.24 -0.04 9.86
CA GLY A 223 -7.42 0.40 8.71
C GLY A 223 -6.45 1.51 9.14
N PRO A 224 -5.55 2.00 8.28
CA PRO A 224 -4.58 2.96 8.77
C PRO A 224 -5.29 4.18 9.35
N LEU A 225 -4.92 4.56 10.58
CA LEU A 225 -5.18 5.90 11.08
C LEU A 225 -4.12 6.82 10.51
N ILE A 226 -4.55 7.72 9.64
CA ILE A 226 -3.69 8.61 8.86
C ILE A 226 -3.88 10.03 9.38
N VAL A 227 -2.77 10.72 9.62
CA VAL A 227 -2.74 12.18 9.83
C VAL A 227 -1.75 12.79 8.84
N GLY A 228 -2.23 13.67 7.97
CA GLY A 228 -1.46 14.34 6.93
C GLY A 228 -1.31 15.83 7.19
N ASP A 229 -0.26 16.44 6.64
CA ASP A 229 -0.04 17.88 6.67
C ASP A 229 -0.84 18.63 5.57
N SER A 230 -0.61 19.94 5.46
CA SER A 230 -1.27 20.82 4.48
C SER A 230 -1.05 20.46 3.02
N ALA A 231 -0.06 19.63 2.70
CA ALA A 231 0.25 19.23 1.33
C ALA A 231 -0.57 18.03 0.86
N GLU A 232 -1.37 17.42 1.73
CA GLU A 232 -2.28 16.35 1.38
C GLU A 232 -3.58 16.85 0.76
N THR A 233 -4.31 15.94 0.10
CA THR A 233 -5.60 16.21 -0.52
C THR A 233 -6.62 15.16 -0.09
N TYR A 234 -7.89 15.44 -0.35
CA TYR A 234 -8.96 14.47 -0.14
C TYR A 234 -8.66 13.14 -0.86
N GLU A 235 -8.25 13.20 -2.12
CA GLU A 235 -7.95 12.04 -2.97
C GLU A 235 -6.78 11.22 -2.40
N SER A 236 -5.72 11.89 -1.93
CA SER A 236 -4.55 11.20 -1.38
C SER A 236 -4.88 10.48 -0.05
N MET A 237 -5.78 11.05 0.75
CA MET A 237 -6.22 10.48 2.02
C MET A 237 -7.22 9.34 1.79
N TYR A 238 -8.18 9.52 0.89
CA TYR A 238 -9.17 8.51 0.56
C TYR A 238 -8.55 7.29 -0.12
N ALA A 239 -7.63 7.49 -1.06
CA ALA A 239 -6.89 6.40 -1.71
C ALA A 239 -6.08 5.57 -0.72
N ALA A 240 -5.53 6.20 0.33
CA ALA A 240 -4.77 5.53 1.37
C ALA A 240 -5.65 4.67 2.31
N LEU A 241 -6.98 4.85 2.32
CA LEU A 241 -7.92 3.96 3.00
C LEU A 241 -8.34 2.77 2.14
N GLN A 242 -8.12 2.83 0.83
CA GLN A 242 -8.47 1.73 -0.06
C GLN A 242 -7.41 0.62 0.01
N PRO A 243 -7.78 -0.65 -0.25
CA PRO A 243 -6.80 -1.69 -0.51
C PRO A 243 -5.82 -1.19 -1.57
N ALA A 244 -4.52 -1.42 -1.36
CA ALA A 244 -3.54 -1.09 -2.37
C ALA A 244 -3.98 -1.75 -3.69
N SER A 245 -4.14 -0.95 -4.75
CA SER A 245 -4.34 -1.51 -6.08
C SER A 245 -3.17 -2.45 -6.35
N PRO A 246 -3.40 -3.67 -6.90
CA PRO A 246 -2.30 -4.56 -7.23
C PRO A 246 -1.36 -3.79 -8.16
N GLN A 247 -0.15 -3.51 -7.67
CA GLN A 247 0.89 -2.96 -8.53
C GLN A 247 1.12 -3.99 -9.64
N PRO A 248 1.24 -3.56 -10.91
CA PRO A 248 1.59 -4.50 -11.97
C PRO A 248 2.90 -5.17 -11.57
N VAL A 249 2.87 -6.49 -11.42
CA VAL A 249 4.08 -7.28 -11.15
C VAL A 249 5.00 -7.04 -12.35
N PRO A 250 6.23 -6.50 -12.15
CA PRO A 250 7.14 -6.29 -13.26
C PRO A 250 7.39 -7.60 -14.00
N ASN A 251 7.27 -7.58 -15.33
CA ASN A 251 7.54 -8.75 -16.16
C ASN A 251 8.98 -9.25 -15.98
N LYS A 252 9.19 -10.57 -15.91
CA LYS A 252 10.52 -11.17 -15.91
C LYS A 252 10.80 -11.76 -17.29
N ALA A 253 11.85 -11.26 -17.95
CA ALA A 253 12.23 -11.75 -19.27
C ALA A 253 12.51 -13.27 -19.28
N PRO A 254 12.32 -13.95 -20.42
CA PRO A 254 12.65 -15.36 -20.57
C PRO A 254 14.08 -15.71 -20.21
N VAL A 255 14.33 -16.96 -19.87
CA VAL A 255 15.67 -17.54 -19.75
C VAL A 255 15.88 -18.48 -20.94
N VAL A 256 16.95 -18.26 -21.70
CA VAL A 256 17.36 -19.11 -22.83
C VAL A 256 18.66 -19.81 -22.51
N THR A 257 18.63 -21.13 -22.43
CA THR A 257 19.80 -21.96 -22.19
C THR A 257 20.08 -22.83 -23.41
N LEU A 258 21.31 -22.78 -23.90
CA LEU A 258 21.79 -23.59 -25.02
C LEU A 258 23.09 -24.29 -24.62
N THR A 259 23.47 -25.32 -25.38
CA THR A 259 24.70 -26.07 -25.15
C THR A 259 25.52 -26.13 -26.43
N ASP A 260 26.82 -25.93 -26.30
CA ASP A 260 27.77 -26.04 -27.40
C ASP A 260 27.90 -27.50 -27.86
N GLN A 261 28.23 -27.70 -29.12
CA GLN A 261 28.27 -29.02 -29.76
C GLN A 261 29.58 -29.20 -30.54
N ASN A 262 30.10 -30.42 -30.52
CA ASN A 262 31.16 -30.88 -31.42
C ASN A 262 30.57 -31.94 -32.35
N VAL A 263 30.69 -31.76 -33.66
CA VAL A 263 30.11 -32.68 -34.65
C VAL A 263 31.11 -33.01 -35.75
N VAL A 264 31.04 -34.25 -36.26
CA VAL A 264 31.90 -34.75 -37.35
C VAL A 264 31.11 -34.96 -38.65
N THR A 265 29.94 -34.32 -38.74
CA THR A 265 28.94 -34.46 -39.81
C THR A 265 28.62 -33.11 -40.45
N THR A 266 27.95 -33.13 -41.60
CA THR A 266 27.51 -31.91 -42.32
C THR A 266 26.14 -31.38 -41.84
N PHE A 267 25.60 -31.97 -40.77
CA PHE A 267 24.32 -31.62 -40.16
C PHE A 267 24.36 -31.84 -38.65
N ALA A 268 23.51 -31.12 -37.92
CA ALA A 268 23.33 -31.24 -36.47
C ALA A 268 21.92 -30.80 -36.06
N THR A 269 21.57 -30.93 -34.78
CA THR A 269 20.31 -30.43 -34.22
C THR A 269 20.59 -29.41 -33.14
N LEU A 270 20.07 -28.20 -33.30
CA LEU A 270 20.09 -27.16 -32.28
C LEU A 270 18.87 -27.32 -31.37
N SER A 271 19.08 -27.16 -30.07
CA SER A 271 18.03 -27.23 -29.06
C SER A 271 18.23 -26.11 -28.04
N ALA A 272 17.22 -25.25 -27.89
CA ALA A 272 17.16 -24.21 -26.87
C ALA A 272 16.16 -24.59 -25.78
N SER A 273 16.60 -24.59 -24.51
CA SER A 273 15.69 -24.66 -23.37
C SER A 273 15.24 -23.24 -23.02
N VAL A 274 13.94 -22.98 -23.18
CA VAL A 274 13.33 -21.65 -22.98
C VAL A 274 12.29 -21.71 -21.88
N VAL A 275 12.45 -20.87 -20.86
CA VAL A 275 11.55 -20.81 -19.70
C VAL A 275 11.20 -19.36 -19.39
N ASP A 276 9.92 -19.10 -19.15
CA ASP A 276 9.43 -17.83 -18.64
C ASP A 276 9.08 -17.99 -17.15
N PRO A 277 9.74 -17.25 -16.22
CA PRO A 277 9.47 -17.35 -14.79
C PRO A 277 8.11 -16.82 -14.32
N ASP A 278 7.42 -15.96 -15.09
CA ASP A 278 6.16 -15.35 -14.69
C ASP A 278 5.10 -15.27 -15.81
N GLY A 279 5.30 -16.02 -16.89
CA GLY A 279 4.41 -16.05 -18.06
C GLY A 279 4.63 -17.28 -18.94
N LYS A 280 4.48 -17.07 -20.26
CA LYS A 280 4.69 -18.11 -21.28
C LYS A 280 5.46 -17.57 -22.48
N ILE A 281 6.25 -18.44 -23.11
CA ILE A 281 6.93 -18.13 -24.36
C ILE A 281 5.92 -18.12 -25.52
N VAL A 282 5.92 -17.04 -26.31
CA VAL A 282 5.05 -16.88 -27.49
C VAL A 282 5.79 -17.20 -28.78
N SER A 283 7.09 -16.94 -28.83
CA SER A 283 7.91 -17.21 -30.01
C SER A 283 9.38 -17.45 -29.67
N THR A 284 10.01 -18.31 -30.45
CA THR A 284 11.46 -18.45 -30.55
C THR A 284 11.93 -18.10 -31.95
N GLN A 285 13.14 -17.56 -32.10
CA GLN A 285 13.72 -17.27 -33.41
C GLN A 285 15.21 -17.59 -33.43
N TRP A 286 15.60 -18.46 -34.36
CA TRP A 286 17.00 -18.79 -34.63
C TRP A 286 17.61 -17.88 -35.68
N ARG A 287 18.91 -17.61 -35.54
CA ARG A 287 19.76 -17.10 -36.61
C ARG A 287 21.18 -17.64 -36.47
N GLN A 288 21.86 -17.76 -37.61
CA GLN A 288 23.31 -17.92 -37.61
C GLN A 288 23.95 -16.53 -37.40
N VAL A 289 24.85 -16.45 -36.41
CA VAL A 289 25.62 -15.24 -36.09
C VAL A 289 26.92 -15.20 -36.90
N SER A 290 27.60 -16.35 -37.00
CA SER A 290 28.86 -16.49 -37.75
C SER A 290 29.08 -17.94 -38.20
N GLY A 291 30.00 -18.14 -39.15
CA GLY A 291 30.45 -19.46 -39.57
C GLY A 291 31.24 -19.43 -40.89
N PRO A 292 31.92 -20.53 -41.27
CA PRO A 292 32.65 -20.65 -42.54
C PRO A 292 31.80 -20.47 -43.79
N ASN A 293 30.52 -20.85 -43.73
CA ASN A 293 29.51 -20.61 -44.76
C ASN A 293 28.13 -20.37 -44.11
N VAL A 294 27.10 -20.15 -44.93
CA VAL A 294 25.71 -20.05 -44.46
C VAL A 294 25.12 -21.45 -44.34
N ALA A 295 24.79 -21.85 -43.11
CA ALA A 295 24.11 -23.11 -42.81
C ALA A 295 22.61 -22.99 -43.11
N LEU A 296 21.99 -24.09 -43.55
CA LEU A 296 20.54 -24.17 -43.69
C LEU A 296 19.91 -24.52 -42.35
N ILE A 297 19.03 -23.65 -41.84
CA ILE A 297 18.25 -23.87 -40.61
C ILE A 297 16.85 -24.35 -41.01
N GLY A 298 16.45 -25.54 -40.54
CA GLY A 298 15.18 -26.17 -40.93
C GLY A 298 13.95 -25.36 -40.51
N SER A 299 13.83 -24.99 -39.23
CA SER A 299 12.79 -24.11 -38.71
C SER A 299 13.39 -22.99 -37.91
N LEU A 300 13.22 -21.76 -38.39
CA LEU A 300 13.66 -20.58 -37.66
C LEU A 300 12.84 -20.34 -36.39
N GLN A 301 11.62 -20.87 -36.29
CA GLN A 301 10.67 -20.51 -35.24
C GLN A 301 10.49 -21.56 -34.14
N SER A 302 11.11 -22.73 -34.30
CA SER A 302 11.03 -23.84 -33.34
C SER A 302 12.21 -23.83 -32.38
N ALA A 303 11.97 -24.03 -31.09
CA ALA A 303 13.03 -24.13 -30.07
C ALA A 303 14.02 -25.28 -30.37
N VAL A 304 13.58 -26.31 -31.10
CA VAL A 304 14.44 -27.39 -31.63
C VAL A 304 14.39 -27.37 -33.15
N THR A 305 15.56 -27.29 -33.80
CA THR A 305 15.66 -27.26 -35.27
C THR A 305 16.90 -28.00 -35.76
N GLY A 306 16.79 -28.64 -36.91
CA GLY A 306 17.95 -29.17 -37.64
C GLY A 306 18.74 -28.03 -38.32
N ILE A 307 20.06 -28.22 -38.41
CA ILE A 307 20.95 -27.44 -39.27
C ILE A 307 21.70 -28.38 -40.23
N SER A 308 21.99 -27.91 -41.44
CA SER A 308 22.67 -28.69 -42.47
C SER A 308 23.49 -27.83 -43.42
N GLY A 309 24.28 -28.46 -44.29
CA GLY A 309 25.21 -27.76 -45.20
C GLY A 309 26.48 -27.28 -44.49
N LEU A 310 26.81 -27.87 -43.34
CA LEU A 310 28.00 -27.51 -42.57
C LEU A 310 29.28 -28.00 -43.26
N VAL A 311 30.29 -27.15 -43.26
CA VAL A 311 31.70 -27.50 -43.56
C VAL A 311 32.57 -27.33 -42.31
N THR A 312 33.75 -27.95 -42.30
CA THR A 312 34.71 -27.88 -41.18
C THR A 312 34.96 -26.42 -40.76
N GLY A 313 34.85 -26.18 -39.46
CA GLY A 313 35.00 -24.87 -38.83
C GLY A 313 33.95 -24.62 -37.74
N GLN A 314 34.00 -23.43 -37.14
CA GLN A 314 33.17 -23.05 -36.00
C GLN A 314 31.98 -22.19 -36.44
N TYR A 315 30.77 -22.57 -36.03
CA TYR A 315 29.54 -21.79 -36.23
C TYR A 315 29.04 -21.26 -34.90
N VAL A 316 28.48 -20.05 -34.90
CA VAL A 316 27.75 -19.50 -33.75
C VAL A 316 26.30 -19.30 -34.15
N PHE A 317 25.39 -19.88 -33.38
CA PHE A 317 23.95 -19.71 -33.54
C PHE A 317 23.37 -18.98 -32.34
N GLU A 318 22.30 -18.22 -32.57
CA GLU A 318 21.56 -17.51 -31.53
C GLU A 318 20.08 -17.86 -31.61
N CYS A 319 19.48 -18.13 -30.45
CA CYS A 319 18.04 -18.28 -30.29
C CYS A 319 17.51 -17.13 -29.43
N THR A 320 16.56 -16.35 -29.96
CA THR A 320 15.83 -15.30 -29.24
C THR A 320 14.46 -15.82 -28.83
N ALA A 321 14.12 -15.76 -27.55
CA ALA A 321 12.78 -16.07 -27.04
C ALA A 321 12.03 -14.79 -26.67
N THR A 322 10.73 -14.74 -26.93
CA THR A 322 9.82 -13.64 -26.55
C THR A 322 8.69 -14.18 -25.68
N ASP A 323 8.37 -13.49 -24.58
CA ASP A 323 7.25 -13.82 -23.68
C ASP A 323 5.93 -13.12 -24.04
N ASP A 324 4.86 -13.52 -23.36
CA ASP A 324 3.50 -13.03 -23.56
C ASP A 324 3.26 -11.59 -23.11
N LYS A 325 4.28 -10.96 -22.51
CA LYS A 325 4.31 -9.54 -22.12
C LYS A 325 5.34 -8.74 -22.94
N GLY A 326 5.94 -9.35 -23.97
CA GLY A 326 6.81 -8.73 -24.96
C GLY A 326 8.29 -8.61 -24.58
N ALA A 327 8.75 -9.15 -23.43
CA ALA A 327 10.19 -9.14 -23.14
C ALA A 327 10.92 -10.23 -23.92
N GLN A 328 12.19 -9.97 -24.20
CA GLN A 328 13.02 -10.81 -25.06
C GLN A 328 14.36 -11.13 -24.42
N THR A 329 14.80 -12.37 -24.61
CA THR A 329 16.14 -12.83 -24.22
C THR A 329 16.75 -13.63 -25.35
N ALA A 330 18.04 -13.40 -25.62
CA ALA A 330 18.80 -14.17 -26.60
C ALA A 330 19.87 -15.01 -25.91
N GLY A 331 19.98 -16.28 -26.31
CA GLY A 331 21.08 -17.15 -25.94
C GLY A 331 21.86 -17.57 -27.19
N LYS A 332 23.15 -17.90 -27.03
CA LYS A 332 24.01 -18.39 -28.10
C LYS A 332 24.58 -19.76 -27.79
N CYS A 333 24.87 -20.53 -28.84
CA CYS A 333 25.72 -21.71 -28.76
C CYS A 333 26.67 -21.77 -29.95
N THR A 334 27.73 -22.54 -29.74
CA THR A 334 28.78 -22.83 -30.72
C THR A 334 28.62 -24.25 -31.22
N VAL A 335 28.79 -24.44 -32.53
CA VAL A 335 28.89 -25.76 -33.15
C VAL A 335 30.24 -25.85 -33.84
N ASP A 336 31.12 -26.64 -33.26
CA ASP A 336 32.44 -26.95 -33.81
C ASP A 336 32.33 -28.17 -34.71
N VAL A 337 32.63 -27.97 -36.00
CA VAL A 337 32.49 -28.99 -37.04
C VAL A 337 33.88 -29.47 -37.45
N ASP A 338 34.16 -30.76 -37.26
CA ASP A 338 35.42 -31.40 -37.68
C ASP A 338 35.12 -32.61 -38.57
N ILE A 339 34.83 -32.36 -39.85
CA ILE A 339 34.51 -33.42 -40.81
C ILE A 339 35.81 -34.13 -41.22
N PRO A 340 35.93 -35.45 -41.00
CA PRO A 340 37.11 -36.21 -41.42
C PRO A 340 37.25 -36.18 -42.94
N VAL A 341 38.41 -35.77 -43.44
CA VAL A 341 38.72 -35.88 -44.86
C VAL A 341 38.95 -37.37 -45.17
N PRO A 342 38.27 -37.97 -46.17
CA PRO A 342 38.54 -39.34 -46.57
C PRO A 342 40.03 -39.51 -46.88
N ALA A 343 40.66 -40.51 -46.28
CA ALA A 343 42.06 -40.82 -46.59
C ALA A 343 42.21 -41.02 -48.10
N LYS A 344 43.15 -40.31 -48.72
CA LYS A 344 43.53 -40.57 -50.11
C LYS A 344 43.94 -42.03 -50.21
N LYS A 345 43.18 -42.83 -50.96
CA LYS A 345 43.53 -44.21 -51.26
C LYS A 345 44.75 -44.16 -52.20
N VAL A 346 45.94 -44.42 -51.67
CA VAL A 346 47.14 -44.61 -52.50
C VAL A 346 47.08 -46.04 -53.01
N VAL A 347 46.73 -46.22 -54.28
CA VAL A 347 46.90 -47.50 -54.97
C VAL A 347 48.36 -47.57 -55.40
N PHE A 348 49.13 -48.48 -54.80
CA PHE A 348 50.42 -48.85 -55.35
C PHE A 348 50.16 -49.86 -56.47
N GLU A 349 50.35 -49.45 -57.72
CA GLU A 349 50.44 -50.41 -58.83
C GLU A 349 51.80 -51.09 -58.74
N GLY A 350 51.78 -52.42 -58.62
CA GLY A 350 52.97 -53.23 -58.59
C GLY A 350 52.61 -54.68 -58.86
N ARG A 351 53.60 -55.45 -59.27
CA ARG A 351 53.46 -56.88 -59.53
C ARG A 351 54.07 -57.63 -58.36
N MET A 352 53.29 -58.56 -57.79
CA MET A 352 53.81 -59.52 -56.82
C MET A 352 54.43 -60.68 -57.61
N PHE A 353 55.67 -61.06 -57.32
CA PHE A 353 56.29 -62.25 -57.86
C PHE A 353 56.05 -63.46 -56.96
N ASP A 354 56.11 -64.67 -57.53
CA ASP A 354 55.84 -65.93 -56.80
C ASP A 354 56.88 -66.21 -55.69
N ASP A 355 58.03 -65.51 -55.69
CA ASP A 355 59.04 -65.55 -54.64
C ASP A 355 58.75 -64.60 -53.45
N GLY A 356 57.61 -63.91 -53.48
CA GLY A 356 57.17 -62.99 -52.44
C GLY A 356 57.81 -61.61 -52.52
N THR A 357 58.61 -61.33 -53.55
CA THR A 357 59.13 -59.97 -53.79
C THR A 357 58.08 -59.10 -54.47
N TRP A 358 58.07 -57.81 -54.12
CA TRP A 358 57.18 -56.82 -54.69
C TRP A 358 57.98 -55.78 -55.46
N GLU A 359 57.61 -55.53 -56.70
CA GLU A 359 58.18 -54.46 -57.53
C GLU A 359 57.11 -53.43 -57.85
N LYS A 360 57.45 -52.16 -57.65
CA LYS A 360 56.63 -51.01 -58.05
C LYS A 360 56.70 -50.87 -59.57
N LEU A 361 55.55 -50.78 -60.24
CA LEU A 361 55.52 -50.39 -61.64
C LEU A 361 55.83 -48.90 -61.83
#